data_AF-A0A846PTY4-F1
#
_entry.id   AF-A0A846PTY4-F1
#
_cell.length_a   1.000
_cell.length_b   1.000
_cell.length_c   1.000
_cell.angle_alpha   90.00
_cell.angle_beta   90.00
_cell.angle_gamma   90.00
#
_symmetry.space_group_name_H-M   'P 1'
#
loop_
_entity.id
_entity.type
_entity.pdbx_description
1 polymer ?
#
loop_
_entity_poly.entity_id
_entity_poly.type
_entity_poly.pdbx_seq_one_letter_code
_entity_poly.pdbx_strand_id
1 'polypeptide(L)'
;MIDERLIDYIRDNLRKGYSLDSLRKVLIDEGWDPNQVNEAINYVQNISPPASPPVPSPHPSWSPPEEEETRKPSRPTGVTIICILGFLGAILLLISGVLLVGLGGIIVNTGIPFLGNETASVTLGGFGSVLGPLLDLMGFVLIALAVIYFVSFYLLLKMNRIGFVLVILLGLLQIIGSAISFSMNNATMIVLWAIIIAYLFIKRKFFV
;
A
#
# COMPACT_ATOMS: atom_id res chain seq x y z
N MET A 1 -17.84 43.98 28.95
CA MET A 1 -19.08 43.41 29.52
C MET A 1 -19.07 41.95 29.12
N ILE A 2 -19.10 41.03 30.09
CA ILE A 2 -18.94 39.60 29.81
C ILE A 2 -20.24 39.07 29.21
N ASP A 3 -20.16 38.30 28.13
CA ASP A 3 -21.33 37.70 27.50
C ASP A 3 -21.90 36.59 28.40
N GLU A 4 -23.16 36.74 28.83
CA GLU A 4 -23.85 35.77 29.68
C GLU A 4 -23.97 34.39 29.03
N ARG A 5 -24.06 34.33 27.69
CA ARG A 5 -24.13 33.07 26.95
C ARG A 5 -22.85 32.26 27.06
N LEU A 6 -21.70 32.96 27.06
CA LEU A 6 -20.39 32.34 27.21
C LEU A 6 -20.20 31.79 28.63
N ILE A 7 -20.65 32.53 29.65
CA ILE A 7 -20.63 32.10 31.05
C ILE A 7 -21.49 30.85 31.24
N ASP A 8 -22.72 30.83 30.72
CA ASP A 8 -23.62 29.68 30.85
C ASP A 8 -23.07 28.45 30.13
N TYR A 9 -22.50 28.63 28.93
CA TYR A 9 -21.85 27.54 28.20
C TYR A 9 -20.67 26.93 28.95
N ILE A 10 -19.79 27.76 29.55
CA ILE A 10 -18.65 27.29 30.35
C ILE A 10 -19.15 26.54 31.59
N ARG A 11 -20.17 27.08 32.27
CA ARG A 11 -20.76 26.45 33.48
C ARG A 11 -21.35 25.08 33.17
N ASP A 12 -22.08 24.95 32.09
CA ASP A 12 -22.74 23.69 31.72
C ASP A 12 -21.72 22.62 31.31
N ASN A 13 -20.65 22.99 30.60
CA ASN A 13 -19.61 22.03 30.24
C ASN A 13 -18.70 21.66 31.42
N LEU A 14 -18.47 22.57 32.37
CA LEU A 14 -17.81 22.21 33.63
C LEU A 14 -18.62 21.19 34.44
N ARG A 15 -19.96 21.32 34.46
CA ARG A 15 -20.85 20.32 35.08
C ARG A 15 -20.80 18.95 34.41
N LYS A 16 -20.49 18.91 33.10
CA LYS A 16 -20.28 17.68 32.33
C LYS A 16 -18.89 17.07 32.50
N GLY A 17 -17.97 17.72 33.23
CA GLY A 17 -16.65 17.19 33.54
C GLY A 17 -15.54 17.57 32.55
N TYR A 18 -15.79 18.52 31.65
CA TYR A 18 -14.72 19.02 30.75
C TYR A 18 -13.70 19.86 31.54
N SER A 19 -12.42 19.74 31.18
CA SER A 19 -11.36 20.56 31.77
C SER A 19 -11.37 21.99 31.21
N LEU A 20 -10.95 22.95 32.04
CA LEU A 20 -10.88 24.36 31.66
C LEU A 20 -9.94 24.64 30.48
N ASP A 21 -8.81 23.93 30.42
CA ASP A 21 -7.84 24.11 29.32
C ASP A 21 -8.40 23.63 27.98
N SER A 22 -9.16 22.53 27.98
CA SER A 22 -9.86 22.04 26.79
C SER A 22 -10.94 23.02 26.33
N LEU A 23 -11.74 23.56 27.26
CA LEU A 23 -12.76 24.55 26.95
C LEU A 23 -12.16 25.85 26.39
N ARG A 24 -11.06 26.33 26.99
CA ARG A 24 -10.34 27.51 26.50
C ARG A 24 -9.91 27.33 25.05
N LYS A 25 -9.30 26.19 24.72
CA LYS A 25 -8.82 25.90 23.37
C LYS A 25 -9.96 25.86 22.36
N VAL A 26 -11.03 25.14 22.65
CA VAL A 26 -12.19 25.01 21.75
C VAL A 26 -12.84 26.37 21.50
N LEU A 27 -13.03 27.19 22.54
CA LEU A 27 -13.65 28.50 22.38
C LEU A 27 -12.78 29.44 21.52
N ILE A 28 -11.47 29.40 21.66
CA ILE A 28 -10.55 30.19 20.82
C ILE A 28 -10.58 29.68 19.37
N ASP A 29 -10.59 28.36 19.16
CA ASP A 29 -10.66 27.74 17.83
C ASP A 29 -11.99 28.08 17.11
N GLU A 30 -13.09 28.23 17.86
CA GLU A 30 -14.40 28.70 17.38
C GLU A 30 -14.47 30.24 17.17
N GLY A 31 -13.37 30.95 17.38
CA GLY A 31 -13.24 32.38 17.09
C GLY A 31 -13.67 33.31 18.22
N TRP A 32 -13.84 32.83 19.45
CA TRP A 32 -14.06 33.69 20.60
C TRP A 32 -12.78 34.44 20.98
N ASP A 33 -12.93 35.69 21.43
CA ASP A 33 -11.79 36.50 21.87
C ASP A 33 -11.12 35.87 23.12
N PRO A 34 -9.78 35.66 23.11
CA PRO A 34 -9.09 35.00 24.21
C PRO A 34 -9.22 35.72 25.55
N ASN A 35 -9.33 37.05 25.56
CA ASN A 35 -9.47 37.82 26.80
C ASN A 35 -10.87 37.64 27.39
N GLN A 36 -11.90 37.64 26.54
CA GLN A 36 -13.29 37.36 26.96
C GLN A 36 -13.46 35.95 27.51
N VAL A 37 -12.81 34.94 26.89
CA VAL A 37 -12.82 33.56 27.38
C VAL A 37 -12.16 33.45 28.75
N ASN A 38 -11.00 34.10 28.94
CA ASN A 38 -10.29 34.08 30.22
C ASN A 38 -11.06 34.82 31.32
N GLU A 39 -11.68 35.96 31.02
CA GLU A 39 -12.54 36.70 31.95
C GLU A 39 -13.77 35.87 32.37
N ALA A 40 -14.43 35.21 31.42
CA ALA A 40 -15.58 34.36 31.71
C ALA A 40 -15.21 33.13 32.55
N ILE A 41 -14.08 32.48 32.27
CA ILE A 41 -13.55 31.38 33.09
C ILE A 41 -13.28 31.84 34.51
N ASN A 42 -12.57 32.96 34.68
CA ASN A 42 -12.26 33.52 35.99
C ASN A 42 -13.53 33.90 36.76
N TYR A 43 -14.53 34.46 36.07
CA TYR A 43 -15.83 34.78 36.66
C TYR A 43 -16.55 33.53 37.20
N VAL A 44 -16.58 32.44 36.41
CA VAL A 44 -17.19 31.16 36.84
C VAL A 44 -16.44 30.53 38.00
N GLN A 45 -15.11 30.59 38.01
CA GLN A 45 -14.29 30.07 39.11
C GLN A 45 -14.46 30.86 40.41
N ASN A 46 -14.60 32.18 40.33
CA ASN A 46 -14.71 33.05 41.49
C ASN A 46 -16.11 33.06 42.14
N ILE A 47 -17.14 32.46 41.50
CA ILE A 47 -18.55 32.49 41.95
C ILE A 47 -19.01 31.18 42.62
N SER A 48 -18.12 30.23 42.94
CA SER A 48 -18.48 29.04 43.75
C SER A 48 -17.65 28.95 45.02
N PRO A 49 -18.27 28.80 46.23
CA PRO A 49 -18.96 27.56 46.65
C PRO A 49 -20.34 27.79 47.34
N PRO A 50 -21.34 26.87 47.35
CA PRO A 50 -21.25 25.55 48.03
C PRO A 50 -22.15 24.40 47.51
N ALA A 51 -22.01 23.26 48.19
CA ALA A 51 -22.88 22.08 48.27
C ALA A 51 -22.95 21.16 47.04
N SER A 52 -22.18 20.08 47.13
CA SER A 52 -22.42 18.84 46.39
C SER A 52 -23.91 18.49 46.40
N PRO A 53 -24.58 18.36 45.24
CA PRO A 53 -25.95 17.90 45.20
C PRO A 53 -26.05 16.46 45.77
N PRO A 54 -27.19 16.09 46.38
CA PRO A 54 -27.41 14.72 46.85
C PRO A 54 -27.15 13.77 45.69
N VAL A 55 -26.28 12.80 45.91
CA VAL A 55 -25.90 11.75 44.95
C VAL A 55 -27.18 11.21 44.32
N PRO A 56 -27.44 11.50 43.03
CA PRO A 56 -28.57 10.94 42.33
C PRO A 56 -28.41 9.42 42.37
N SER A 57 -29.48 8.71 42.74
CA SER A 57 -29.56 7.26 42.60
C SER A 57 -29.06 6.87 41.21
N PRO A 58 -28.31 5.76 41.06
CA PRO A 58 -27.62 5.42 39.81
C PRO A 58 -28.65 5.37 38.68
N HIS A 59 -28.73 6.46 37.93
CA HIS A 59 -29.41 6.47 36.66
C HIS A 59 -28.68 5.46 35.79
N PRO A 60 -29.39 4.66 34.96
CA PRO A 60 -28.78 3.75 34.02
C PRO A 60 -27.67 4.52 33.31
N SER A 61 -26.44 4.09 33.56
CA SER A 61 -25.23 4.65 32.99
C SER A 61 -25.47 4.82 31.50
N TRP A 62 -25.82 6.04 31.09
CA TRP A 62 -25.71 6.46 29.72
C TRP A 62 -24.21 6.62 29.51
N SER A 63 -23.53 5.47 29.40
CA SER A 63 -22.26 5.42 28.71
C SER A 63 -22.52 6.11 27.39
N PRO A 64 -21.78 7.19 27.05
CA PRO A 64 -21.80 7.70 25.70
C PRO A 64 -21.74 6.48 24.78
N PRO A 65 -22.64 6.34 23.78
CA PRO A 65 -22.51 5.23 22.84
C PRO A 65 -21.04 5.25 22.45
N GLU A 66 -20.31 4.16 22.77
CA GLU A 66 -18.88 4.04 22.48
C GLU A 66 -18.74 4.63 21.09
N GLU A 67 -18.11 5.81 20.99
CA GLU A 67 -17.84 6.40 19.69
C GLU A 67 -17.06 5.29 19.02
N GLU A 68 -17.72 4.60 18.09
CA GLU A 68 -17.14 3.49 17.37
C GLU A 68 -15.93 4.14 16.69
N GLU A 69 -14.77 4.05 17.35
CA GLU A 69 -13.50 4.53 16.86
C GLU A 69 -13.45 3.97 15.46
N THR A 70 -13.64 4.85 14.47
CA THR A 70 -13.89 4.47 13.09
C THR A 70 -12.79 3.50 12.71
N ARG A 71 -13.09 2.20 12.78
CA ARG A 71 -12.06 1.16 12.76
C ARG A 71 -11.54 1.22 11.36
N LYS A 72 -10.39 1.89 11.20
CA LYS A 72 -9.76 2.14 9.90
C LYS A 72 -9.73 0.80 9.19
N PRO A 73 -10.43 0.64 8.06
CA PRO A 73 -10.67 -0.66 7.48
C PRO A 73 -9.31 -1.33 7.28
N SER A 74 -9.08 -2.40 8.06
CA SER A 74 -7.82 -3.12 8.06
C SER A 74 -7.64 -3.68 6.67
N ARG A 75 -6.60 -3.22 5.97
CA ARG A 75 -6.29 -3.70 4.62
C ARG A 75 -6.04 -5.20 4.72
N PRO A 76 -6.66 -6.03 3.86
CA PRO A 76 -6.45 -7.46 3.90
C PRO A 76 -4.97 -7.77 3.66
N THR A 77 -4.28 -8.24 4.70
CA THR A 77 -2.84 -8.50 4.72
C THR A 77 -2.36 -9.39 3.57
N GLY A 78 -3.20 -10.34 3.14
CA GLY A 78 -2.86 -11.25 2.04
C GLY A 78 -2.64 -10.58 0.69
N VAL A 79 -3.41 -9.54 0.34
CA VAL A 79 -3.22 -8.82 -0.94
C VAL A 79 -1.88 -8.09 -0.94
N THR A 80 -1.52 -7.49 0.20
CA THR A 80 -0.23 -6.81 0.37
C THR A 80 0.94 -7.79 0.21
N ILE A 81 0.87 -8.99 0.79
CA ILE A 81 1.91 -10.01 0.66
C ILE A 81 2.09 -10.43 -0.81
N ILE A 82 0.99 -10.69 -1.52
CA ILE A 82 1.04 -11.05 -2.96
C ILE A 82 1.65 -9.91 -3.78
N CYS A 83 1.30 -8.65 -3.49
CA CYS A 83 1.89 -7.51 -4.18
C CYS A 83 3.41 -7.43 -3.94
N ILE A 84 3.86 -7.60 -2.71
CA ILE A 84 5.29 -7.55 -2.36
C ILE A 84 6.06 -8.66 -3.09
N LEU A 85 5.53 -9.89 -3.09
CA LEU A 85 6.14 -11.01 -3.82
C LEU A 85 6.16 -10.75 -5.34
N GLY A 86 5.08 -10.20 -5.88
CA GLY A 86 4.98 -9.81 -7.29
C GLY A 86 5.99 -8.73 -7.67
N PHE A 87 6.19 -7.72 -6.82
CA PHE A 87 7.21 -6.68 -7.00
C PHE A 87 8.61 -7.27 -6.98
N LEU A 88 8.91 -8.17 -6.04
CA LEU A 88 10.20 -8.84 -5.98
C LEU A 88 10.46 -9.62 -7.26
N GLY A 89 9.46 -10.35 -7.76
CA GLY A 89 9.54 -11.06 -9.05
C GLY A 89 9.79 -10.13 -10.23
N ALA A 90 9.11 -8.98 -10.29
CA ALA A 90 9.30 -7.99 -11.35
C ALA A 90 10.70 -7.37 -11.34
N ILE A 91 11.25 -7.08 -10.15
CA ILE A 91 12.62 -6.57 -10.00
C ILE A 91 13.65 -7.60 -10.46
N LEU A 92 13.49 -8.86 -10.05
CA LEU A 92 14.38 -9.94 -10.50
C LEU A 92 14.33 -10.10 -12.03
N LEU A 93 13.14 -10.07 -12.61
CA LEU A 93 12.95 -10.17 -14.07
C LEU A 93 13.57 -8.97 -14.80
N LEU A 94 13.48 -7.76 -14.22
CA LEU A 94 14.13 -6.56 -14.75
C LEU A 94 15.66 -6.70 -14.73
N ILE A 95 16.23 -7.14 -13.61
CA ILE A 95 17.68 -7.39 -13.48
C ILE A 95 18.12 -8.43 -14.52
N SER A 96 17.38 -9.54 -14.65
CA SER A 96 17.66 -10.56 -15.66
C SER A 96 17.63 -10.01 -17.08
N GLY A 97 16.65 -9.17 -17.42
CA GLY A 97 16.56 -8.53 -18.72
C GLY A 97 17.75 -7.60 -19.01
N VAL A 98 18.12 -6.75 -18.04
CA VAL A 98 19.29 -5.86 -18.16
C VAL A 98 20.59 -6.65 -18.32
N LEU A 99 20.76 -7.73 -17.55
CA LEU A 99 21.93 -8.61 -17.69
C LEU A 99 21.97 -9.28 -19.06
N LEU A 100 20.83 -9.70 -19.61
CA LEU A 100 20.76 -10.34 -20.93
C LEU A 100 21.20 -9.38 -22.05
N VAL A 101 20.73 -8.13 -22.01
CA VAL A 101 21.17 -7.07 -22.95
C VAL A 101 22.66 -6.78 -22.78
N GLY A 102 23.15 -6.71 -21.53
CA GLY A 102 24.57 -6.53 -21.25
C GLY A 102 25.44 -7.64 -21.85
N LEU A 103 25.00 -8.89 -21.72
CA LEU A 103 25.66 -10.05 -22.32
C LEU A 103 25.61 -10.01 -23.86
N GLY A 104 24.47 -9.65 -24.44
CA GLY A 104 24.34 -9.46 -25.90
C GLY A 104 25.35 -8.46 -26.44
N GLY A 105 25.48 -7.31 -25.79
CA GLY A 105 26.46 -6.28 -26.13
C GLY A 105 27.92 -6.74 -26.00
N ILE A 106 28.26 -7.55 -24.98
CA ILE A 106 29.60 -8.12 -24.84
C ILE A 106 29.89 -9.11 -25.97
N ILE A 107 28.95 -10.02 -26.26
CA ILE A 107 29.11 -11.05 -27.30
C ILE A 107 29.41 -10.44 -28.68
N VAL A 108 28.73 -9.34 -29.02
CA VAL A 108 28.94 -8.64 -30.30
C VAL A 108 30.31 -7.96 -30.35
N ASN A 109 30.76 -7.37 -29.25
CA ASN A 109 31.97 -6.52 -29.23
C ASN A 109 33.27 -7.29 -28.97
N THR A 110 33.25 -8.33 -28.13
CA THR A 110 34.48 -9.03 -27.73
C THR A 110 34.71 -10.34 -28.49
N GLY A 111 33.66 -10.90 -29.11
CA GLY A 111 33.64 -12.31 -29.44
C GLY A 111 33.62 -13.17 -28.17
N ILE A 112 33.05 -14.37 -28.23
CA ILE A 112 33.07 -15.29 -27.09
C ILE A 112 34.38 -16.08 -27.17
N PRO A 113 35.32 -15.94 -26.20
CA PRO A 113 36.40 -16.90 -26.09
C PRO A 113 35.78 -18.24 -25.70
N PHE A 114 35.66 -19.15 -26.67
CA PHE A 114 35.18 -20.50 -26.41
C PHE A 114 36.17 -21.17 -25.45
N LEU A 115 35.69 -21.56 -24.28
CA LEU A 115 36.44 -22.16 -23.17
C LEU A 115 37.40 -23.25 -23.68
N GLY A 116 38.70 -22.93 -23.77
CA GLY A 116 39.77 -23.93 -23.88
C GLY A 116 40.69 -23.88 -25.09
N ASN A 117 40.58 -22.91 -26.02
CA ASN A 117 41.57 -22.83 -27.10
C ASN A 117 42.02 -21.39 -27.41
N GLU A 118 43.08 -20.94 -26.72
CA GLU A 118 43.65 -19.59 -26.87
C GLU A 118 44.26 -19.31 -28.27
N THR A 119 44.39 -20.33 -29.11
CA THR A 119 45.07 -20.20 -30.41
C THR A 119 44.13 -20.18 -31.61
N ALA A 120 42.83 -20.38 -31.38
CA ALA A 120 41.84 -20.36 -32.45
C ALA A 120 40.75 -19.35 -32.09
N SER A 121 41.05 -18.06 -32.30
CA SER A 121 40.03 -17.08 -32.63
C SER A 121 39.42 -17.45 -33.98
N VAL A 122 38.71 -18.58 -34.01
CA VAL A 122 37.74 -18.85 -35.07
C VAL A 122 36.71 -17.77 -34.86
N THR A 123 36.89 -16.68 -35.60
CA THR A 123 35.93 -15.62 -35.80
C THR A 123 34.69 -16.29 -36.35
N LEU A 124 33.83 -16.81 -35.46
CA LEU A 124 32.46 -17.20 -35.71
C LEU A 124 31.65 -15.91 -35.99
N GLY A 125 32.16 -15.08 -36.90
CA GLY A 125 31.68 -13.72 -37.18
C GLY A 125 30.24 -13.71 -37.69
N GLY A 126 29.78 -14.83 -38.25
CA GLY A 126 28.37 -15.04 -38.58
C GLY A 126 27.48 -15.41 -37.39
N PHE A 127 28.01 -16.02 -36.34
CA PHE A 127 27.21 -16.50 -35.21
C PHE A 127 26.98 -15.41 -34.16
N GLY A 128 28.03 -14.64 -33.83
CA GLY A 128 27.92 -13.51 -32.89
C GLY A 128 27.01 -12.38 -33.41
N SER A 129 27.05 -12.13 -34.72
CA SER A 129 26.19 -11.12 -35.38
C SER A 129 24.71 -11.50 -35.40
N VAL A 130 24.36 -12.79 -35.27
CA VAL A 130 22.98 -13.26 -35.18
C VAL A 130 22.52 -13.41 -33.73
N LEU A 131 23.35 -14.01 -32.86
CA LEU A 131 23.00 -14.24 -31.46
C LEU A 131 22.91 -12.96 -30.63
N GLY A 132 23.80 -12.00 -30.86
CA GLY A 132 23.81 -10.74 -30.11
C GLY A 132 22.48 -10.00 -30.20
N PRO A 133 22.02 -9.63 -31.41
CA PRO A 133 20.73 -8.96 -31.58
C PRO A 133 19.54 -9.78 -31.08
N LEU A 134 19.61 -11.12 -31.18
CA LEU A 134 18.55 -11.99 -30.66
C LEU A 134 18.46 -11.90 -29.12
N LEU A 135 19.60 -11.97 -28.43
CA LEU A 135 19.66 -11.82 -26.97
C LEU A 135 19.24 -10.43 -26.53
N ASP A 136 19.66 -9.38 -27.24
CA ASP A 136 19.21 -8.01 -26.96
C ASP A 136 17.69 -7.89 -27.11
N LEU A 137 17.12 -8.43 -28.19
CA LEU A 137 15.68 -8.43 -28.40
C LEU A 137 14.93 -9.16 -27.28
N MET A 138 15.40 -10.35 -26.88
CA MET A 138 14.84 -11.08 -25.75
C MET A 138 14.97 -10.29 -24.44
N GLY A 139 16.07 -9.59 -24.25
CA GLY A 139 16.34 -8.76 -23.08
C GLY A 139 15.37 -7.59 -23.00
N PHE A 140 15.13 -6.89 -24.12
CA PHE A 140 14.13 -5.82 -24.20
C PHE A 140 12.72 -6.33 -23.94
N VAL A 141 12.36 -7.51 -24.48
CA VAL A 141 11.05 -8.14 -24.20
C VAL A 141 10.90 -8.45 -22.72
N LEU A 142 11.94 -8.96 -22.06
CA LEU A 142 11.93 -9.19 -20.62
C LEU A 142 11.80 -7.89 -19.83
N ILE A 143 12.55 -6.85 -20.17
CA ILE A 143 12.44 -5.53 -19.52
C ILE A 143 11.02 -4.97 -19.67
N ALA A 144 10.44 -5.03 -20.87
CA ALA A 144 9.07 -4.59 -21.11
C ALA A 144 8.06 -5.38 -20.26
N LEU A 145 8.19 -6.71 -20.19
CA LEU A 145 7.36 -7.55 -19.32
C LEU A 145 7.52 -7.20 -17.84
N ALA A 146 8.75 -6.97 -17.37
CA ALA A 146 9.00 -6.55 -15.98
C ALA A 146 8.27 -5.24 -15.64
N VAL A 147 8.30 -4.25 -16.54
CA VAL A 147 7.57 -2.98 -16.36
C VAL A 147 6.07 -3.22 -16.31
N ILE A 148 5.53 -4.07 -17.20
CA ILE A 148 4.10 -4.43 -17.19
C ILE A 148 3.72 -5.11 -15.87
N TYR A 149 4.52 -6.06 -15.37
CA TYR A 149 4.30 -6.69 -14.07
C TYR A 149 4.33 -5.67 -12.94
N PHE A 150 5.33 -4.79 -12.92
CA PHE A 150 5.49 -3.76 -11.90
C PHE A 150 4.27 -2.84 -11.84
N VAL A 151 3.80 -2.34 -13.00
CA VAL A 151 2.59 -1.50 -13.10
C VAL A 151 1.35 -2.27 -12.65
N SER A 152 1.23 -3.55 -13.03
CA SER A 152 0.08 -4.38 -12.66
C SER A 152 -0.02 -4.59 -11.15
N PHE A 153 1.09 -4.92 -10.48
CA PHE A 153 1.14 -5.08 -9.02
C PHE A 153 0.98 -3.75 -8.28
N TYR A 154 1.50 -2.65 -8.83
CA TYR A 154 1.26 -1.31 -8.29
C TYR A 154 -0.23 -0.94 -8.31
N LEU A 155 -0.92 -1.20 -9.43
CA LEU A 155 -2.36 -0.98 -9.54
C LEU A 155 -3.17 -1.93 -8.64
N LEU A 156 -2.70 -3.16 -8.44
CA LEU A 156 -3.28 -4.11 -7.49
C LEU A 156 -3.19 -3.58 -6.05
N LEU A 157 -2.05 -2.99 -5.67
CA LEU A 157 -1.84 -2.40 -4.35
C LEU A 157 -2.76 -1.19 -4.10
N LYS A 158 -3.03 -0.39 -5.15
CA LYS A 158 -4.01 0.70 -5.11
C LYS A 158 -5.47 0.21 -5.05
N MET A 159 -5.70 -1.11 -5.04
CA MET A 159 -7.01 -1.74 -5.08
C MET A 159 -7.86 -1.32 -6.29
N ASN A 160 -7.21 -0.99 -7.41
CA ASN A 160 -7.93 -0.62 -8.62
C ASN A 160 -8.43 -1.89 -9.36
N ARG A 161 -9.66 -1.86 -9.86
CA ARG A 161 -10.28 -2.98 -10.60
C ARG A 161 -9.43 -3.42 -11.79
N ILE A 162 -8.76 -2.46 -12.44
CA ILE A 162 -7.87 -2.72 -13.59
C ILE A 162 -6.65 -3.56 -13.16
N GLY A 163 -6.05 -3.28 -12.00
CA GLY A 163 -4.89 -4.04 -11.50
C GLY A 163 -5.22 -5.50 -11.23
N PHE A 164 -6.42 -5.77 -10.70
CA PHE A 164 -6.92 -7.13 -10.50
C PHE A 164 -7.05 -7.90 -11.82
N VAL A 165 -7.67 -7.30 -12.83
CA VAL A 165 -7.85 -7.94 -14.15
C VAL A 165 -6.50 -8.20 -14.83
N LEU A 166 -5.57 -7.24 -14.76
CA LEU A 166 -4.24 -7.39 -15.33
C LEU A 166 -3.46 -8.54 -14.69
N VAL A 167 -3.48 -8.66 -13.36
CA VAL A 167 -2.76 -9.74 -12.66
C VAL A 167 -3.34 -11.11 -13.00
N ILE A 168 -4.66 -11.23 -13.12
CA ILE A 168 -5.30 -12.48 -13.56
C ILE A 168 -4.91 -12.82 -15.00
N LEU A 169 -4.95 -11.84 -15.90
CA LEU A 169 -4.60 -12.04 -17.31
C LEU A 169 -3.12 -12.43 -17.47
N LEU A 170 -2.22 -11.80 -16.72
CA LEU A 170 -0.81 -12.16 -16.65
C LEU A 170 -0.60 -13.56 -16.06
N GLY A 171 -1.34 -13.92 -15.01
CA GLY A 171 -1.29 -15.26 -14.42
C GLY A 171 -1.75 -16.34 -15.40
N LEU A 172 -2.83 -16.09 -16.14
CA LEU A 172 -3.30 -16.99 -17.20
C LEU A 172 -2.28 -17.12 -18.34
N LEU A 173 -1.68 -16.01 -18.78
CA LEU A 173 -0.65 -16.02 -19.80
C LEU A 173 0.56 -16.86 -19.36
N GLN A 174 0.96 -16.76 -18.10
CA GLN A 174 2.03 -17.59 -17.52
C GLN A 174 1.67 -19.07 -17.49
N ILE A 175 0.43 -19.41 -17.13
CA ILE A 175 -0.05 -20.81 -17.16
C ILE A 175 0.01 -21.37 -18.59
N ILE A 176 -0.44 -20.60 -19.58
CA ILE A 176 -0.41 -21.01 -21.00
C ILE A 176 1.04 -21.20 -21.47
N GLY A 177 1.93 -20.24 -21.19
CA GLY A 177 3.34 -20.35 -21.55
C GLY A 177 4.02 -21.55 -20.89
N SER A 178 3.72 -21.77 -19.61
CA SER A 178 4.22 -22.91 -18.83
C SER A 178 3.70 -24.25 -19.35
N ALA A 179 2.48 -24.30 -19.92
CA ALA A 179 1.91 -25.52 -20.48
C ALA A 179 2.57 -25.93 -21.81
N ILE A 180 3.06 -24.95 -22.59
CA ILE A 180 3.75 -25.21 -23.87
C ILE A 180 5.12 -25.85 -23.61
N SER A 181 5.81 -25.41 -22.56
CA SER A 181 7.09 -26.01 -22.15
C SER A 181 6.82 -27.13 -21.15
N PHE A 182 6.76 -28.38 -21.61
CA PHE A 182 6.48 -29.55 -20.76
C PHE A 182 7.69 -29.94 -19.87
N SER A 183 8.11 -29.03 -18.99
CA SER A 183 9.17 -29.25 -18.01
C SER A 183 8.56 -29.51 -16.64
N MET A 184 9.11 -30.47 -15.87
CA MET A 184 8.62 -30.75 -14.51
C MET A 184 8.63 -29.52 -13.60
N ASN A 185 9.54 -28.56 -13.85
CA ASN A 185 9.61 -27.32 -13.08
C ASN A 185 8.38 -26.41 -13.30
N ASN A 186 7.67 -26.58 -14.42
CA ASN A 186 6.53 -25.76 -14.80
C ASN A 186 5.23 -26.19 -14.09
N ALA A 187 5.13 -27.44 -13.66
CA ALA A 187 3.95 -27.94 -12.94
C ALA A 187 3.75 -27.20 -11.61
N THR A 188 4.82 -27.00 -10.84
CA THR A 188 4.78 -26.26 -9.56
C THR A 188 4.36 -24.80 -9.79
N MET A 189 4.87 -24.17 -10.84
CA MET A 189 4.50 -22.80 -11.20
C MET A 189 3.03 -22.67 -11.59
N ILE A 190 2.50 -23.62 -12.37
CA ILE A 190 1.08 -23.65 -12.76
C ILE A 190 0.18 -23.74 -11.53
N VAL A 191 0.48 -24.66 -10.59
CA VAL A 191 -0.30 -24.84 -9.35
C VAL A 191 -0.26 -23.57 -8.50
N LEU A 192 0.92 -22.97 -8.33
CA LEU A 192 1.08 -21.75 -7.55
C LEU A 192 0.27 -20.59 -8.13
N TRP A 193 0.31 -20.38 -9.46
CA TRP A 193 -0.52 -19.38 -10.13
C TRP A 193 -2.02 -19.65 -10.01
N ALA A 194 -2.44 -20.92 -10.12
CA ALA A 194 -3.83 -21.30 -9.93
C ALA A 194 -4.34 -20.96 -8.52
N ILE A 195 -3.52 -21.21 -7.48
CA ILE A 195 -3.85 -20.85 -6.09
C ILE A 195 -3.96 -19.34 -5.92
N ILE A 196 -3.02 -18.56 -6.48
CA ILE A 196 -3.06 -17.09 -6.43
C ILE A 196 -4.34 -16.57 -7.11
N ILE A 197 -4.68 -17.07 -8.30
CA ILE A 197 -5.89 -16.67 -9.03
C ILE A 197 -7.14 -17.03 -8.23
N ALA A 198 -7.23 -18.25 -7.69
CA ALA A 198 -8.35 -18.68 -6.87
C ALA A 198 -8.51 -17.82 -5.61
N TYR A 199 -7.40 -17.52 -4.93
CA TYR A 199 -7.38 -16.64 -3.76
C TYR A 199 -7.89 -15.24 -4.09
N LEU A 200 -7.42 -14.66 -5.21
CA LEU A 200 -7.86 -13.36 -5.70
C LEU A 200 -9.35 -13.37 -6.04
N PHE A 201 -9.86 -14.43 -6.66
CA PHE A 201 -11.29 -14.58 -6.95
C PHE A 201 -12.17 -14.59 -5.69
N ILE A 202 -11.76 -15.32 -4.64
CA ILE A 202 -12.49 -15.36 -3.36
C ILE A 202 -12.52 -13.97 -2.71
N LYS A 203 -11.43 -13.21 -2.82
CA LYS A 203 -11.31 -11.85 -2.28
C LYS A 203 -11.84 -10.75 -3.20
N ARG A 204 -12.44 -11.08 -4.35
CA ARG A 204 -12.99 -10.11 -5.31
C ARG A 204 -13.97 -9.10 -4.65
N LYS A 205 -14.72 -9.51 -3.64
CA LYS A 205 -15.70 -8.65 -2.95
C LYS A 205 -15.09 -7.39 -2.33
N PHE A 206 -13.78 -7.35 -2.10
CA PHE A 206 -13.08 -6.17 -1.59
C PHE A 206 -12.74 -5.13 -2.67
N PHE A 207 -12.95 -5.45 -3.96
CA PHE A 207 -12.62 -4.59 -5.10
C PHE A 207 -13.87 -4.04 -5.83
N VAL A 208 -15.07 -4.44 -5.38
CA VAL A 208 -16.35 -3.88 -5.86
C VAL A 208 -16.63 -2.63 -5.07
#